data_AF-A0A1G9D7B9-F1
#
_entry.id   AF-A0A1G9D7B9-F1
#
_cell.length_a   1.000
_cell.length_b   1.000
_cell.length_c   1.000
_cell.angle_alpha   90.00
_cell.angle_beta   90.00
_cell.angle_gamma   90.00
#
_symmetry.space_group_name_H-M   'P 1'
#
loop_
_entity.id
_entity.type
_entity.pdbx_description
1 polymer ?
#
loop_
_entity_poly.entity_id
_entity_poly.type
_entity_poly.pdbx_seq_one_letter_code
_entity_poly.pdbx_strand_id
1 'polypeptide(L)'
;MKRFYQALNNLHFKINDNFKLPFLFSFTLLTGYVLIVGFSGYLIGYDLISDNNTSVTDNLSVMFLRMLLIIIFINFNILFLYLLIRWFRHKKLPLRVIYSYYAVFSTLLFLISIMLFISILLSYYALGIRTDHLLLFFGLTIIIILASANLYPAYFLTLALKDEPVDIFWPIILCIVGIHTFTFILFNIWNRIQIIQLWL
;
A
#
# COMPACT_ATOMS: atom_id res chain seq x y z
N MET A 1 3.54 5.92 28.34
CA MET A 1 2.39 5.37 27.60
C MET A 1 1.23 6.35 27.40
N LYS A 2 0.68 7.03 28.42
CA LYS A 2 -0.46 7.99 28.24
C LYS A 2 -0.25 9.08 27.17
N ARG A 3 0.93 9.70 27.12
CA ARG A 3 1.28 10.72 26.10
C ARG A 3 1.34 10.17 24.67
N PHE A 4 1.74 8.90 24.53
CA PHE A 4 1.79 8.22 23.23
C PHE A 4 0.38 7.89 22.73
N TYR A 5 -0.49 7.37 23.62
CA TYR A 5 -1.90 7.16 23.32
C TYR A 5 -2.65 8.46 23.01
N GLN A 6 -2.39 9.56 23.74
CA GLN A 6 -2.97 10.87 23.43
C GLN A 6 -2.47 11.43 22.09
N ALA A 7 -1.19 11.22 21.74
CA ALA A 7 -0.67 11.61 20.43
C ALA A 7 -1.33 10.80 19.30
N LEU A 8 -1.50 9.49 19.47
CA LEU A 8 -2.22 8.61 18.53
C LEU A 8 -3.71 8.97 18.40
N ASN A 9 -4.39 9.27 19.50
CA ASN A 9 -5.79 9.69 19.46
C ASN A 9 -5.93 11.04 18.73
N ASN A 10 -5.07 12.00 19.02
CA ASN A 10 -5.11 13.31 18.35
C ASN A 10 -4.82 13.21 16.85
N LEU A 11 -3.98 12.26 16.43
CA LEU A 11 -3.70 11.94 15.03
C LEU A 11 -4.94 11.48 14.24
N HIS A 12 -5.94 10.89 14.90
CA HIS A 12 -7.20 10.43 14.28
C HIS A 12 -8.33 11.46 14.28
N PHE A 13 -8.26 12.49 15.14
CA PHE A 13 -9.32 13.51 15.22
C PHE A 13 -9.02 14.77 14.41
N LYS A 14 -7.72 15.10 14.21
CA LYS A 14 -7.27 16.28 13.47
C LYS A 14 -5.88 16.05 12.87
N ILE A 15 -5.65 16.59 11.67
CA ILE A 15 -4.30 16.58 11.09
C ILE A 15 -3.36 17.47 11.91
N ASN A 16 -2.24 16.89 12.34
CA ASN A 16 -1.15 17.61 12.96
C ASN A 16 -0.21 18.14 11.88
N ASP A 17 -0.34 19.43 11.53
CA ASP A 17 0.49 20.10 10.52
C ASP A 17 2.01 20.09 10.88
N ASN A 18 2.36 19.82 12.14
CA ASN A 18 3.75 19.74 12.62
C ASN A 18 4.34 18.33 12.54
N PHE A 19 3.53 17.30 12.24
CA PHE A 19 4.02 15.93 12.09
C PHE A 19 4.74 15.77 10.74
N LYS A 20 6.06 16.01 10.74
CA LYS A 20 6.91 15.99 9.55
C LYS A 20 8.11 15.08 9.80
N LEU A 21 8.01 13.84 9.36
CA LEU A 21 9.17 12.98 9.20
C LEU A 21 10.07 13.50 8.06
N PRO A 22 11.39 13.22 8.11
CA PRO A 22 12.27 13.54 7.01
C PRO A 22 11.75 12.89 5.71
N PHE A 23 11.66 13.66 4.63
CA PHE A 23 11.07 13.19 3.37
C PHE A 23 11.78 11.94 2.83
N LEU A 24 13.11 11.94 2.86
CA LEU A 24 13.94 10.79 2.50
C LEU A 24 13.57 9.56 3.35
N PHE A 25 13.40 9.74 4.66
CA PHE A 25 13.07 8.63 5.56
C PHE A 25 11.71 8.03 5.22
N SER A 26 10.67 8.85 5.03
CA SER A 26 9.34 8.37 4.66
C SER A 26 9.30 7.69 3.29
N PHE A 27 9.99 8.25 2.30
CA PHE A 27 10.08 7.66 0.96
C PHE A 27 10.84 6.33 0.99
N THR A 28 12.03 6.31 1.60
CA THR A 28 12.85 5.11 1.73
C THR A 28 12.13 4.01 2.50
N LEU A 29 11.38 4.35 3.56
CA LEU A 29 10.55 3.39 4.30
C LEU A 29 9.49 2.76 3.40
N LEU A 30 8.72 3.56 2.68
CA LEU A 30 7.70 3.05 1.76
C LEU A 30 8.30 2.13 0.71
N THR A 31 9.39 2.55 0.07
CA THR A 31 10.09 1.76 -0.93
C THR A 31 10.61 0.45 -0.33
N GLY A 32 11.24 0.52 0.84
CA GLY A 32 11.77 -0.65 1.55
C GLY A 32 10.67 -1.65 1.90
N TYR A 33 9.52 -1.19 2.38
CA TYR A 33 8.39 -2.06 2.70
C TYR A 33 7.84 -2.77 1.47
N VAL A 34 7.67 -2.06 0.36
CA VAL A 34 7.22 -2.67 -0.90
C VAL A 34 8.21 -3.72 -1.38
N LEU A 35 9.52 -3.43 -1.32
CA LEU A 35 10.55 -4.38 -1.74
C LEU A 35 10.57 -5.63 -0.87
N ILE A 36 10.54 -5.49 0.45
CA ILE A 36 10.60 -6.63 1.38
C ILE A 36 9.34 -7.49 1.25
N VAL A 37 8.15 -6.87 1.25
CA VAL A 37 6.88 -7.61 1.13
C VAL A 37 6.73 -8.25 -0.25
N GLY A 38 7.06 -7.51 -1.31
CA GLY A 38 6.98 -8.00 -2.67
C GLY A 38 7.93 -9.18 -2.92
N PHE A 39 9.17 -9.08 -2.45
CA PHE A 39 10.16 -10.15 -2.56
C PHE A 39 9.78 -11.37 -1.72
N SER A 40 9.34 -11.16 -0.47
CA SER A 40 8.92 -12.26 0.41
C SER A 40 7.69 -12.99 -0.15
N GLY A 41 6.70 -12.24 -0.64
CA GLY A 41 5.51 -12.81 -1.28
C GLY A 41 5.84 -13.58 -2.55
N TYR A 42 6.81 -13.11 -3.34
CA TYR A 42 7.30 -13.82 -4.52
C TYR A 42 7.97 -15.15 -4.17
N LEU A 43 8.86 -15.17 -3.17
CA LEU A 43 9.52 -16.40 -2.72
C LEU A 43 8.52 -17.43 -2.18
N ILE A 44 7.59 -17.00 -1.34
CA ILE A 44 6.56 -17.88 -0.77
C ILE A 44 5.63 -18.42 -1.86
N GLY A 45 5.22 -17.57 -2.81
CA GLY A 45 4.40 -18.00 -3.94
C GLY A 45 5.11 -19.00 -4.84
N TYR A 46 6.41 -18.81 -5.07
CA TYR A 46 7.22 -19.75 -5.81
C TYR A 46 7.35 -21.10 -5.07
N ASP A 47 7.67 -21.09 -3.77
CA ASP A 47 7.86 -22.31 -2.97
C ASP A 47 6.55 -23.12 -2.78
N LEU A 48 5.41 -22.43 -2.66
CA LEU A 48 4.11 -23.08 -2.38
C LEU A 48 3.30 -23.45 -3.64
N ILE A 49 3.51 -22.78 -4.78
CA ILE A 49 2.60 -22.85 -5.94
C ILE A 49 3.32 -23.31 -7.23
N SER A 50 4.65 -23.17 -7.33
CA SER A 50 5.33 -23.55 -8.57
C SER A 50 5.48 -25.07 -8.66
N ASP A 51 4.56 -25.70 -9.39
CA ASP A 51 4.68 -27.07 -9.91
C ASP A 51 5.71 -27.20 -11.05
N ASN A 52 6.40 -26.11 -11.42
CA ASN A 52 7.27 -26.05 -12.59
C ASN A 52 8.75 -26.09 -12.21
N ASN A 53 9.52 -26.90 -12.96
CA ASN A 53 10.99 -26.94 -12.96
C ASN A 53 11.68 -25.61 -13.40
N THR A 54 10.96 -24.49 -13.46
CA THR A 54 11.48 -23.18 -13.86
C THR A 54 12.16 -22.52 -12.67
N SER A 55 13.37 -22.01 -12.82
CA SER A 55 14.17 -21.46 -11.72
C SER A 55 13.61 -20.13 -11.18
N VAL A 56 13.84 -19.82 -9.90
CA VAL A 56 13.50 -18.52 -9.28
C VAL A 56 14.07 -17.35 -10.08
N THR A 57 15.21 -17.55 -10.75
CA THR A 57 15.89 -16.52 -11.52
C THR A 57 15.15 -16.12 -12.80
N ASP A 58 14.31 -16.99 -13.37
CA ASP A 58 13.69 -16.75 -14.68
C ASP A 58 12.63 -15.63 -14.62
N ASN A 59 11.97 -15.46 -13.48
CA ASN A 59 10.88 -14.49 -13.30
C ASN A 59 11.27 -13.28 -12.43
N LEU A 60 12.54 -13.17 -12.06
CA LEU A 60 13.06 -12.17 -11.13
C LEU A 60 13.01 -10.74 -11.73
N SER A 61 13.28 -10.60 -13.03
CA SER A 61 13.15 -9.34 -13.77
C SER A 61 11.71 -8.81 -13.77
N VAL A 62 10.74 -9.70 -13.95
CA VAL A 62 9.31 -9.39 -13.93
C VAL A 62 8.85 -8.99 -12.53
N MET A 63 9.34 -9.67 -11.50
CA MET A 63 9.08 -9.29 -10.11
C MET A 63 9.59 -7.87 -9.82
N PHE A 64 10.81 -7.52 -10.24
CA PHE A 64 11.34 -6.16 -10.06
C PHE A 64 10.50 -5.10 -10.78
N LEU A 65 10.09 -5.37 -12.02
CA LEU A 65 9.24 -4.46 -12.79
C LEU A 65 7.88 -4.24 -12.10
N ARG A 66 7.30 -5.31 -11.57
CA ARG A 66 6.05 -5.30 -10.79
C ARG A 66 6.20 -4.49 -9.50
N MET A 67 7.30 -4.64 -8.76
CA MET A 67 7.58 -3.84 -7.57
C MET A 67 7.78 -2.36 -7.91
N LEU A 68 8.48 -2.06 -9.00
CA LEU A 68 8.66 -0.69 -9.47
C LEU A 68 7.33 -0.02 -9.83
N LEU A 69 6.41 -0.73 -10.48
CA LEU A 69 5.05 -0.23 -10.73
C LEU A 69 4.29 0.09 -9.44
N ILE A 70 4.37 -0.78 -8.42
CA ILE A 70 3.73 -0.54 -7.13
C ILE A 70 4.30 0.70 -6.45
N ILE A 71 5.64 0.89 -6.49
CA ILE A 71 6.28 2.10 -5.95
C ILE A 71 5.76 3.34 -6.67
N ILE A 72 5.70 3.31 -8.01
CA ILE A 72 5.18 4.41 -8.82
C ILE A 72 3.71 4.70 -8.46
N PHE A 73 2.88 3.66 -8.35
CA PHE A 73 1.47 3.77 -7.98
C PHE A 73 1.28 4.51 -6.65
N ILE A 74 2.01 4.11 -5.61
CA ILE A 74 1.85 4.71 -4.28
C ILE A 74 2.27 6.19 -4.31
N ASN A 75 3.39 6.51 -4.99
CA ASN A 75 3.85 7.89 -5.11
C ASN A 75 2.88 8.77 -5.90
N PHE A 76 2.28 8.25 -6.98
CA PHE A 76 1.24 8.97 -7.73
C PHE A 76 -0.01 9.21 -6.88
N ASN A 77 -0.47 8.22 -6.10
CA ASN A 77 -1.61 8.40 -5.21
C ASN A 77 -1.35 9.48 -4.14
N ILE A 78 -0.16 9.49 -3.54
CA ILE A 78 0.22 10.52 -2.57
C ILE A 78 0.26 11.91 -3.23
N LEU A 79 0.81 12.00 -4.45
CA LEU A 79 0.86 13.25 -5.20
C LEU A 79 -0.54 13.75 -5.59
N PHE A 80 -1.41 12.84 -6.06
CA PHE A 80 -2.79 13.16 -6.40
C PHE A 80 -3.57 13.65 -5.18
N LEU A 81 -3.42 12.98 -4.04
CA LEU A 81 -4.02 13.39 -2.78
C LEU A 81 -3.52 14.77 -2.33
N TYR A 82 -2.23 15.06 -2.52
CA TYR A 82 -1.67 16.40 -2.26
C TYR A 82 -2.33 17.47 -3.14
N LEU A 83 -2.54 17.20 -4.43
CA LEU A 83 -3.20 18.13 -5.35
C LEU A 83 -4.66 18.37 -4.93
N LEU A 84 -5.40 17.32 -4.58
CA LEU A 84 -6.78 17.43 -4.09
C LEU A 84 -6.87 18.28 -2.82
N ILE A 85 -6.02 17.99 -1.82
CA ILE A 85 -6.00 18.76 -0.57
C ILE A 85 -5.68 20.22 -0.85
N ARG A 86 -4.71 20.50 -1.73
CA ARG A 86 -4.34 21.86 -2.10
C ARG A 86 -5.45 22.59 -2.86
N TRP A 87 -6.27 21.86 -3.61
CA TRP A 87 -7.40 22.42 -4.35
C TRP A 87 -8.55 22.83 -3.42
N PHE A 88 -8.84 22.02 -2.42
CA PHE A 88 -10.01 22.21 -1.55
C PHE A 88 -9.72 22.86 -0.20
N ARG A 89 -8.45 22.93 0.24
CA ARG A 89 -8.08 23.50 1.55
C ARG A 89 -7.44 24.88 1.38
N HIS A 90 -7.92 25.88 2.12
CA HIS A 90 -7.31 27.21 2.12
C HIS A 90 -5.89 27.20 2.71
N LYS A 91 -5.70 26.50 3.83
CA LYS A 91 -4.38 26.36 4.47
C LYS A 91 -3.59 25.21 3.86
N LYS A 92 -2.46 25.53 3.21
CA LYS A 92 -1.60 24.54 2.55
C LYS A 92 -1.02 23.54 3.55
N LEU A 93 -1.30 22.25 3.31
CA LEU A 93 -0.59 21.16 3.96
C LEU A 93 0.74 20.89 3.24
N PRO A 94 1.87 20.84 3.95
CA PRO A 94 3.13 20.48 3.32
C PRO A 94 3.10 19.00 2.93
N LEU A 95 3.61 18.69 1.73
CA LEU A 95 3.69 17.33 1.18
C LEU A 95 4.35 16.34 2.16
N ARG A 96 5.34 16.80 2.93
CA ARG A 96 6.03 16.00 3.97
C ARG A 96 5.08 15.45 5.02
N VAL A 97 4.03 16.18 5.39
CA VAL A 97 3.03 15.71 6.37
C VAL A 97 2.30 14.51 5.78
N ILE A 98 1.83 14.61 4.53
CA ILE A 98 1.12 13.53 3.85
C ILE A 98 2.00 12.27 3.78
N TYR A 99 3.26 12.40 3.37
CA TYR A 99 4.22 11.29 3.36
C TYR A 99 4.45 10.69 4.75
N SER A 100 4.46 11.51 5.81
CA SER A 100 4.67 11.03 7.18
C SER A 100 3.51 10.17 7.67
N TYR A 101 2.29 10.60 7.38
CA TYR A 101 1.07 9.85 7.68
C TYR A 101 1.02 8.53 6.90
N TYR A 102 1.36 8.57 5.61
CA TYR A 102 1.48 7.37 4.79
C TYR A 102 2.58 6.42 5.29
N ALA A 103 3.71 6.92 5.76
CA ALA A 103 4.78 6.07 6.29
C ALA A 103 4.34 5.35 7.57
N VAL A 104 3.63 6.03 8.47
CA VAL A 104 3.07 5.40 9.69
C VAL A 104 2.04 4.33 9.33
N PHE A 105 1.09 4.66 8.45
CA PHE A 105 0.06 3.72 8.00
C PHE A 105 0.68 2.52 7.26
N SER A 106 1.66 2.77 6.39
CA SER A 106 2.38 1.73 5.66
C SER A 106 3.20 0.83 6.59
N THR A 107 3.75 1.38 7.69
CA THR A 107 4.41 0.57 8.73
C THR A 107 3.45 -0.40 9.39
N LEU A 108 2.21 0.03 9.67
CA LEU A 108 1.17 -0.83 10.22
C LEU A 108 0.77 -1.93 9.22
N LEU A 109 0.55 -1.59 7.95
CA LEU A 109 0.28 -2.58 6.90
C LEU A 109 1.44 -3.56 6.71
N PHE A 110 2.68 -3.08 6.79
CA PHE A 110 3.89 -3.90 6.69
C PHE A 110 3.97 -4.91 7.84
N LEU A 111 3.73 -4.48 9.08
CA LEU A 111 3.69 -5.36 10.24
C LEU A 111 2.59 -6.42 10.12
N ILE A 112 1.41 -6.03 9.67
CA ILE A 112 0.31 -6.96 9.38
C ILE A 112 0.78 -7.99 8.34
N SER A 113 1.36 -7.53 7.23
CA SER A 113 1.88 -8.40 6.18
C SER A 113 2.92 -9.40 6.68
N ILE A 114 3.85 -8.99 7.55
CA ILE A 114 4.84 -9.90 8.15
C ILE A 114 4.16 -10.94 9.03
N MET A 115 3.25 -10.53 9.91
CA MET A 115 2.49 -11.45 10.77
C MET A 115 1.78 -12.52 9.95
N LEU A 116 1.21 -12.12 8.81
CA LEU A 116 0.52 -13.02 7.88
C LEU A 116 1.47 -13.97 7.16
N PHE A 117 2.63 -13.47 6.71
CA PHE A 117 3.65 -14.34 6.10
C PHE A 117 4.13 -15.40 7.08
N ILE A 118 4.43 -15.02 8.32
CA ILE A 118 4.84 -15.95 9.38
C ILE A 118 3.71 -16.95 9.66
N SER A 119 2.46 -16.48 9.74
CA SER A 119 1.29 -17.34 9.96
C SER A 119 1.14 -18.41 8.87
N ILE A 120 1.32 -18.03 7.61
CA ILE A 120 1.23 -18.95 6.47
C ILE A 120 2.36 -19.98 6.50
N LEU A 121 3.59 -19.53 6.71
CA LEU A 121 4.75 -20.44 6.82
C LEU A 121 4.56 -21.43 7.97
N LEU A 122 4.09 -20.96 9.12
CA LEU A 122 3.83 -21.83 10.28
C LEU A 122 2.68 -22.81 10.01
N SER A 123 1.62 -22.34 9.34
CA SER A 123 0.48 -23.19 8.95
C SER A 123 0.87 -24.28 7.96
N TYR A 124 1.78 -23.99 7.04
CA TYR A 124 2.30 -24.95 6.08
C TYR A 124 3.28 -25.93 6.74
N TYR A 125 4.37 -25.41 7.32
CA TYR A 125 5.48 -26.23 7.81
C TYR A 125 5.22 -26.91 9.16
N ALA A 126 4.46 -26.29 10.06
CA ALA A 126 4.20 -26.85 11.40
C ALA A 126 2.85 -27.57 11.50
N LEU A 127 1.81 -27.07 10.83
CA LEU A 127 0.46 -27.63 10.91
C LEU A 127 0.10 -28.55 9.72
N GLY A 128 0.92 -28.58 8.66
CA GLY A 128 0.70 -29.44 7.49
C GLY A 128 -0.59 -29.10 6.72
N ILE A 129 -1.06 -27.85 6.80
CA ILE A 129 -2.28 -27.44 6.11
C ILE A 129 -2.04 -27.47 4.60
N ARG A 130 -3.01 -28.00 3.84
CA ARG A 130 -2.94 -28.08 2.37
C ARG A 130 -2.83 -26.69 1.74
N THR A 131 -2.07 -26.62 0.66
CA THR A 131 -1.79 -25.42 -0.13
C THR A 131 -3.06 -24.70 -0.59
N ASP A 132 -4.10 -25.44 -1.00
CA ASP A 132 -5.39 -24.88 -1.47
C ASP A 132 -6.06 -23.96 -0.43
N HIS A 133 -6.05 -24.38 0.84
CA HIS A 133 -6.63 -23.61 1.93
C HIS A 133 -5.76 -22.41 2.30
N LEU A 134 -4.44 -22.57 2.29
CA LEU A 134 -3.48 -21.49 2.53
C LEU A 134 -3.62 -20.39 1.47
N LEU A 135 -3.85 -20.77 0.22
CA LEU A 135 -4.03 -19.85 -0.89
C LEU A 135 -5.30 -19.00 -0.72
N LEU A 136 -6.38 -19.59 -0.20
CA LEU A 136 -7.62 -18.89 0.10
C LEU A 136 -7.44 -17.89 1.26
N PHE A 137 -6.77 -18.30 2.34
CA PHE A 137 -6.43 -17.40 3.46
C PHE A 137 -5.50 -16.26 3.03
N PHE A 138 -4.49 -16.57 2.23
CA PHE A 138 -3.55 -15.59 1.71
C PHE A 138 -4.23 -14.60 0.75
N GLY A 139 -5.06 -15.09 -0.16
CA GLY A 139 -5.82 -14.26 -1.10
C GLY A 139 -6.76 -13.28 -0.39
N LEU A 140 -7.56 -13.77 0.57
CA LEU A 140 -8.49 -12.94 1.34
C LEU A 140 -7.75 -11.86 2.14
N THR A 141 -6.61 -12.23 2.69
CA THR A 141 -5.74 -11.33 3.43
C THR A 141 -5.16 -10.22 2.55
N ILE A 142 -4.64 -10.57 1.37
CA ILE A 142 -4.14 -9.58 0.40
C ILE A 142 -5.25 -8.61 0.01
N ILE A 143 -6.48 -9.09 -0.19
CA ILE A 143 -7.64 -8.24 -0.47
C ILE A 143 -7.88 -7.24 0.67
N ILE A 144 -7.82 -7.67 1.93
CA ILE A 144 -7.98 -6.78 3.10
C ILE A 144 -6.89 -5.70 3.12
N ILE A 145 -5.62 -6.07 2.87
CA ILE A 145 -4.50 -5.14 2.84
C ILE A 145 -4.67 -4.12 1.71
N LEU A 146 -5.01 -4.58 0.50
CA LEU A 146 -5.23 -3.73 -0.67
C LEU A 146 -6.44 -2.79 -0.48
N ALA A 147 -7.55 -3.31 0.06
CA ALA A 147 -8.73 -2.53 0.35
C ALA A 147 -8.41 -1.42 1.38
N SER A 148 -7.70 -1.77 2.45
CA SER A 148 -7.25 -0.83 3.47
C SER A 148 -6.33 0.24 2.89
N ALA A 149 -5.39 -0.16 2.03
CA ALA A 149 -4.48 0.76 1.34
C ALA A 149 -5.20 1.77 0.43
N ASN A 150 -6.30 1.34 -0.21
CA ASN A 150 -7.12 2.20 -1.06
C ASN A 150 -8.10 3.08 -0.28
N LEU A 151 -8.57 2.65 0.90
CA LEU A 151 -9.47 3.42 1.76
C LEU A 151 -8.74 4.55 2.51
N TYR A 152 -7.46 4.36 2.83
CA TYR A 152 -6.67 5.34 3.58
C TYR A 152 -6.58 6.73 2.92
N PRO A 153 -6.31 6.88 1.60
CA PRO A 153 -6.34 8.19 0.96
C PRO A 153 -7.66 8.94 1.14
N ALA A 154 -8.80 8.24 1.02
CA ALA A 154 -10.11 8.83 1.22
C ALA A 154 -10.32 9.26 2.67
N TYR A 155 -9.93 8.43 3.64
CA TYR A 155 -9.95 8.79 5.06
C TYR A 155 -9.04 10.00 5.38
N PHE A 156 -7.84 10.05 4.80
CA PHE A 156 -6.93 11.17 5.01
C PHE A 156 -7.50 12.47 4.42
N LEU A 157 -8.16 12.39 3.26
CA LEU A 157 -8.80 13.53 2.63
C LEU A 157 -9.95 14.08 3.48
N THR A 158 -10.81 13.22 4.03
CA THR A 158 -11.90 13.67 4.93
C THR A 158 -11.35 14.33 6.18
N LEU A 159 -10.29 13.77 6.78
CA LEU A 159 -9.61 14.38 7.92
C LEU A 159 -8.98 15.74 7.57
N ALA A 160 -8.45 15.89 6.35
CA ALA A 160 -7.80 17.11 5.89
C ALA A 160 -8.76 18.27 5.63
N LEU A 161 -10.01 17.96 5.25
CA LEU A 161 -11.03 18.94 4.89
C LEU A 161 -12.09 19.15 5.98
N LYS A 162 -12.01 18.41 7.09
CA LYS A 162 -13.01 18.42 8.18
C LYS A 162 -13.35 19.82 8.73
N ASP A 163 -12.37 20.71 8.77
CA ASP A 163 -12.50 22.05 9.34
C ASP A 163 -12.77 23.13 8.25
N GLU A 164 -12.83 22.76 6.96
CA GLU A 164 -13.04 23.69 5.86
C GLU A 164 -14.54 23.77 5.52
N PRO A 165 -15.06 24.95 5.09
CA PRO A 165 -16.46 25.14 4.72
C PRO A 165 -16.75 24.59 3.31
N VAL A 166 -16.27 23.38 3.01
CA VAL A 166 -16.34 22.75 1.69
C VAL A 166 -17.20 21.51 1.78
N ASP A 167 -18.06 21.29 0.78
CA ASP A 167 -18.79 20.03 0.65
C ASP A 167 -17.81 18.89 0.39
N ILE A 168 -17.64 18.02 1.38
CA ILE A 168 -16.68 16.92 1.38
C ILE A 168 -17.06 15.84 0.35
N PHE A 169 -18.30 15.83 -0.14
CA PHE A 169 -18.80 14.88 -1.13
C PHE A 169 -17.97 14.86 -2.43
N TRP A 170 -17.73 16.03 -3.03
CA TRP A 170 -16.99 16.14 -4.30
C TRP A 170 -15.51 15.73 -4.19
N PRO A 171 -14.74 16.18 -3.18
CA PRO A 171 -13.39 15.69 -2.92
C PRO A 171 -13.32 14.16 -2.80
N ILE A 172 -14.26 13.54 -2.09
CA ILE A 172 -14.30 12.08 -1.94
C ILE A 172 -14.52 11.40 -3.29
N ILE A 173 -15.50 11.86 -4.08
CA ILE A 173 -15.76 11.28 -5.41
C ILE A 173 -14.53 11.37 -6.30
N LEU A 174 -13.89 12.54 -6.36
CA LEU A 174 -12.67 12.73 -7.15
C LEU A 174 -11.53 11.83 -6.66
N CYS A 175 -11.42 11.63 -5.33
CA CYS A 175 -10.46 10.72 -4.74
C CYS A 175 -10.70 9.27 -5.21
N ILE A 176 -11.94 8.78 -5.09
CA ILE A 176 -12.34 7.43 -5.50
C ILE A 176 -12.11 7.22 -7.00
N VAL A 177 -12.60 8.14 -7.84
CA VAL A 177 -12.44 8.07 -9.30
C VAL A 177 -10.97 8.07 -9.69
N GLY A 178 -10.16 8.95 -9.07
CA GLY A 178 -8.72 9.00 -9.31
C GLY A 178 -8.03 7.69 -8.96
N ILE A 179 -8.24 7.16 -7.75
CA ILE A 179 -7.65 5.88 -7.30
C ILE A 179 -8.04 4.75 -8.26
N HIS A 180 -9.32 4.64 -8.62
CA HIS A 180 -9.77 3.59 -9.54
C HIS A 180 -9.17 3.74 -10.94
N THR A 181 -9.02 4.96 -11.43
CA THR A 181 -8.43 5.23 -12.75
C THR A 181 -6.95 4.83 -12.77
N PHE A 182 -6.19 5.23 -11.76
CA PHE A 182 -4.79 4.82 -11.61
C PHE A 182 -4.66 3.31 -11.44
N THR A 183 -5.53 2.71 -10.63
CA THR A 183 -5.56 1.26 -10.41
C THR A 183 -5.82 0.52 -11.72
N PHE A 184 -6.80 0.95 -12.52
CA PHE A 184 -7.13 0.38 -13.83
C PHE A 184 -5.96 0.49 -14.82
N ILE A 185 -5.34 1.67 -14.93
CA ILE A 185 -4.18 1.88 -15.81
C ILE A 185 -3.04 0.96 -15.38
N LEU A 186 -2.77 0.87 -14.08
CA LEU A 186 -1.67 0.07 -13.55
C LEU A 186 -1.91 -1.43 -13.74
N PHE A 187 -3.12 -1.92 -13.53
CA PHE A 187 -3.48 -3.32 -13.82
C PHE A 187 -3.36 -3.65 -15.30
N ASN A 188 -3.70 -2.71 -16.19
CA ASN A 188 -3.47 -2.91 -17.62
C ASN A 188 -2.00 -3.01 -17.97
N ILE A 189 -1.14 -2.16 -17.38
CA ILE A 189 0.32 -2.25 -17.57
C ILE A 189 0.84 -3.57 -16.96
N TRP A 190 0.38 -3.93 -15.77
CA TRP A 190 0.74 -5.16 -15.07
C TRP A 190 0.41 -6.41 -15.90
N ASN A 191 -0.79 -6.48 -16.48
CA ASN A 191 -1.20 -7.58 -17.35
C ASN A 191 -0.39 -7.60 -18.66
N ARG A 192 -0.02 -6.44 -19.21
CA ARG A 192 0.85 -6.37 -20.39
C ARG A 192 2.27 -6.88 -20.12
N ILE A 193 2.80 -6.70 -18.90
CA ILE A 193 4.07 -7.32 -18.50
C ILE A 193 3.99 -8.83 -18.58
N GLN A 194 2.86 -9.41 -18.17
CA GLN A 194 2.63 -10.86 -18.26
C GLN A 194 2.53 -11.34 -19.72
N ILE A 195 2.01 -10.51 -20.64
CA ILE A 195 1.96 -10.81 -22.08
C ILE A 195 3.37 -10.78 -22.70
N ILE A 196 4.22 -9.81 -22.32
CA ILE A 196 5.62 -9.74 -22.78
C ILE A 196 6.39 -10.99 -22.34
N GLN A 197 6.11 -11.49 -21.14
CA GLN A 197 6.73 -12.70 -20.57
C GLN A 197 6.29 -14.00 -21.27
N LEU A 198 5.08 -14.06 -21.84
CA LEU A 198 4.62 -15.20 -22.64
C LEU A 198 5.20 -15.21 -24.06
N TRP A 199 5.83 -14.10 -24.48
CA TRP A 199 6.39 -13.90 -25.82
C TRP A 199 7.92 -14.04 -25.88
N LEU A 200 8.59 -14.06 -24.72
CA LEU A 200 10.03 -14.30 -24.54
C LEU A 200 10.27 -15.75 -24.16
#